data_AF-A0A2M8N5Z9-F1
#
_entry.id   AF-A0A2M8N5Z9-F1
#
_cell.length_a   1.000
_cell.length_b   1.000
_cell.length_c   1.000
_cell.angle_alpha   90.00
_cell.angle_beta   90.00
_cell.angle_gamma   90.00
#
_symmetry.space_group_name_H-M   'P 1'
#
loop_
_entity.id
_entity.type
_entity.pdbx_description
1 polymer ?
#
loop_
_entity_poly.entity_id
_entity_poly.type
_entity_poly.pdbx_seq_one_letter_code
_entity_poly.pdbx_strand_id
1 'polypeptide(L)'
;LTSQPNTKPVEFSFHNSSVADLQDEWRRFTLSADDIALLNPNTGTMATFHNQRYAEITKAIYRRVPVLIQEEPPQNHWGISFLRMFHMAGDSHLFCTRDKLEAQGYVLQGNHFVRGDEHYLPLYEAKMMHQFTHRWATYETNGKIRNMTPEELRDPNAMSIPRYWVDARDVQARLDFWDHGWLLGFRSITRSTDERTAIFGVIPRVAIGGKLHLVFTAFKPQLVSTLIANANALIFDHITRQKVGGTNLDLYIVKQLPVIPPHTYTQALLDFIVPRVLELTYTAWDLQPFAQDLGYDEPPFVWDEGRRLQIRCELDALYFHLYQIKREDVDYIME
;
A
#
# COMPACT_ATOMS: atom_id res chain seq x y z
N LEU A 1 39.68 -11.26 19.32
CA LEU A 1 39.24 -9.84 19.38
C LEU A 1 37.85 -9.83 19.97
N THR A 2 37.73 -9.57 21.27
CA THR A 2 36.44 -9.26 21.90
C THR A 2 36.01 -7.90 21.38
N SER A 3 35.12 -7.88 20.39
CA SER A 3 34.53 -6.65 19.86
C SER A 3 33.75 -5.98 20.99
N GLN A 4 34.24 -4.83 21.48
CA GLN A 4 33.42 -3.98 22.33
C GLN A 4 32.40 -3.25 21.42
N PRO A 5 31.11 -3.22 21.79
CA PRO A 5 30.12 -2.47 21.04
C PRO A 5 30.51 -0.99 21.02
N ASN A 6 30.42 -0.36 19.84
CA ASN A 6 30.70 1.07 19.71
C ASN A 6 29.59 1.86 20.42
N THR A 7 29.95 2.60 21.46
CA THR A 7 29.02 3.41 22.26
C THR A 7 28.93 4.86 21.78
N LYS A 8 29.78 5.26 20.81
CA LYS A 8 29.78 6.62 20.26
C LYS A 8 28.93 6.68 18.99
N PRO A 9 28.13 7.76 18.80
CA PRO A 9 27.49 8.02 17.52
C PRO A 9 28.50 8.02 16.38
N VAL A 10 28.11 7.46 15.25
CA VAL A 10 28.92 7.43 14.03
C VAL A 10 28.38 8.47 13.06
N GLU A 11 29.28 9.21 12.41
CA GLU A 11 28.93 10.17 11.36
C GLU A 11 28.83 9.44 10.00
N PHE A 12 27.78 9.77 9.25
CA PHE A 12 27.47 9.21 7.95
C PHE A 12 27.24 10.34 6.93
N SER A 13 27.51 10.03 5.67
CA SER A 13 27.13 10.85 4.53
C SER A 13 26.81 9.92 3.36
N PHE A 14 25.62 10.05 2.79
CA PHE A 14 25.09 9.18 1.74
C PHE A 14 24.87 9.93 0.43
N HIS A 15 24.72 9.16 -0.66
CA HIS A 15 24.48 9.69 -2.00
C HIS A 15 25.57 10.68 -2.47
N ASN A 16 26.81 10.44 -2.05
CA ASN A 16 27.97 11.21 -2.48
C ASN A 16 28.39 10.76 -3.89
N SER A 17 28.41 11.72 -4.79
CA SER A 17 28.91 11.58 -6.17
C SER A 17 30.37 12.03 -6.30
N SER A 18 30.86 12.80 -5.32
CA SER A 18 32.23 13.31 -5.26
C SER A 18 32.78 13.32 -3.83
N VAL A 19 34.11 13.42 -3.68
CA VAL A 19 34.75 13.60 -2.36
C VAL A 19 34.39 14.95 -1.74
N ALA A 20 34.09 15.97 -2.55
CA ALA A 20 33.71 17.29 -2.05
C ALA A 20 32.36 17.25 -1.30
N ASP A 21 31.48 16.31 -1.64
CA ASP A 21 30.18 16.13 -0.98
C ASP A 21 30.35 15.74 0.50
N LEU A 22 31.52 15.20 0.91
CA LEU A 22 31.82 14.92 2.32
C LEU A 22 32.00 16.19 3.16
N GLN A 23 32.30 17.32 2.53
CA GLN A 23 32.45 18.61 3.24
C GLN A 23 31.10 19.32 3.42
N ASP A 24 30.05 18.88 2.72
CA ASP A 24 28.71 19.42 2.83
C ASP A 24 28.09 19.04 4.18
N GLU A 25 28.06 19.99 5.11
CA GLU A 25 27.43 19.84 6.43
C GLU A 25 25.97 19.43 6.34
N TRP A 26 25.28 19.82 5.26
CA TRP A 26 23.88 19.45 5.08
C TRP A 26 23.76 17.93 4.93
N ARG A 27 24.67 17.26 4.22
CA ARG A 27 24.62 15.81 3.94
C ARG A 27 25.05 14.93 5.10
N ARG A 28 25.80 15.50 6.05
CA ARG A 28 26.36 14.76 7.18
C ARG A 28 25.31 14.59 8.26
N PHE A 29 25.24 13.38 8.81
CA PHE A 29 24.39 13.11 9.97
C PHE A 29 24.96 12.05 10.89
N THR A 30 24.46 11.98 12.12
CA THR A 30 24.91 11.00 13.11
C THR A 30 23.81 10.02 13.50
N LEU A 31 24.19 8.76 13.68
CA LEU A 31 23.35 7.71 14.26
C LEU A 31 24.11 6.98 15.37
N SER A 32 23.43 6.76 16.49
CA SER A 32 23.86 5.83 17.53
C SER A 32 23.39 4.39 17.22
N ALA A 33 23.88 3.41 17.98
CA ALA A 33 23.34 2.05 17.91
C ALA A 33 21.85 2.00 18.29
N ASP A 34 21.43 2.81 19.26
CA ASP A 34 20.03 2.93 19.68
C ASP A 34 19.17 3.55 18.58
N ASP A 35 19.68 4.52 17.81
CA ASP A 35 18.96 5.07 16.66
C ASP A 35 18.76 4.01 15.56
N ILE A 36 19.76 3.15 15.31
CA ILE A 36 19.63 2.06 14.33
C ILE A 36 18.59 1.04 14.81
N ALA A 37 18.64 0.63 16.08
CA ALA A 37 17.68 -0.30 16.66
C ALA A 37 16.25 0.28 16.68
N LEU A 38 16.11 1.58 16.93
CA LEU A 38 14.85 2.30 16.86
C LEU A 38 14.26 2.31 15.44
N LEU A 39 15.08 2.61 14.44
CA LEU A 39 14.64 2.77 13.05
C LEU A 39 14.40 1.43 12.35
N ASN A 40 15.20 0.41 12.65
CA ASN A 40 15.14 -0.90 12.00
C ASN A 40 15.19 -2.03 13.04
N PRO A 41 14.17 -2.14 13.92
CA PRO A 41 14.19 -3.07 15.05
C PRO A 41 14.26 -4.54 14.65
N ASN A 42 13.74 -4.92 13.47
CA ASN A 42 13.73 -6.32 13.04
C ASN A 42 15.04 -6.72 12.34
N THR A 43 15.65 -5.81 11.58
CA THR A 43 16.78 -6.14 10.71
C THR A 43 18.13 -5.65 11.23
N GLY A 44 18.16 -4.65 12.09
CA GLY A 44 19.39 -3.97 12.51
C GLY A 44 20.15 -3.29 11.36
N THR A 45 19.52 -3.15 10.19
CA THR A 45 20.13 -2.50 9.03
C THR A 45 20.20 -1.00 9.24
N MET A 46 21.11 -0.31 8.55
CA MET A 46 21.19 1.14 8.60
C MET A 46 20.14 1.78 7.68
N ALA A 47 19.46 2.83 8.15
CA ALA A 47 18.65 3.68 7.28
C ALA A 47 19.54 4.69 6.54
N THR A 48 19.18 5.02 5.30
CA THR A 48 19.88 6.03 4.50
C THR A 48 19.09 7.34 4.54
N PHE A 49 19.77 8.43 4.88
CA PHE A 49 19.17 9.78 4.93
C PHE A 49 19.92 10.72 3.98
N HIS A 50 19.20 11.71 3.45
CA HIS A 50 19.81 12.76 2.61
C HIS A 50 20.59 13.80 3.43
N ASN A 51 20.15 14.06 4.67
CA ASN A 51 20.72 15.08 5.56
C ASN A 51 20.28 14.85 7.01
N GLN A 52 20.85 15.65 7.91
CA GLN A 52 20.54 15.63 9.34
C GLN A 52 19.05 15.91 9.63
N ARG A 53 18.40 16.83 8.91
CA ARG A 53 17.00 17.19 9.16
C ARG A 53 16.06 16.02 8.90
N TYR A 54 16.25 15.30 7.78
CA TYR A 54 15.55 14.05 7.48
C TYR A 54 15.73 13.03 8.61
N ALA A 55 16.97 12.81 9.05
CA ALA A 55 17.26 11.86 10.12
C ALA A 55 16.55 12.23 11.43
N GLU A 56 16.53 13.51 11.81
CA GLU A 56 15.84 13.96 13.03
C GLU A 56 14.32 13.83 12.95
N ILE A 57 13.70 14.18 11.81
CA ILE A 57 12.25 14.00 11.61
C ILE A 57 11.89 12.53 11.73
N THR A 58 12.58 11.65 11.00
CA THR A 58 12.30 10.21 11.01
C THR A 58 12.54 9.61 12.40
N LYS A 59 13.67 9.91 13.07
CA LYS A 59 13.90 9.46 14.45
C LYS A 59 12.81 9.94 15.41
N ALA A 60 12.39 11.19 15.29
CA ALA A 60 11.34 11.74 16.14
C ALA A 60 9.99 11.02 15.94
N ILE A 61 9.66 10.59 14.72
CA ILE A 61 8.47 9.77 14.45
C ILE A 61 8.59 8.40 15.10
N TYR A 62 9.70 7.68 14.86
CA TYR A 62 9.90 6.33 15.40
C TYR A 62 9.94 6.29 16.94
N ARG A 63 10.32 7.39 17.60
CA ARG A 63 10.22 7.51 19.08
C ARG A 63 8.78 7.55 19.60
N ARG A 64 7.79 7.87 18.74
CA ARG A 64 6.40 8.13 19.12
C ARG A 64 5.42 7.11 18.55
N VAL A 65 5.71 6.62 17.35
CA VAL A 65 4.84 5.73 16.59
C VAL A 65 5.50 4.36 16.49
N PRO A 66 4.85 3.28 16.98
CA PRO A 66 5.39 1.94 16.89
C PRO A 66 5.47 1.49 15.43
N VAL A 67 6.35 0.51 15.17
CA VAL A 67 6.39 -0.16 13.87
C VAL A 67 5.15 -1.05 13.66
N LEU A 68 4.81 -1.30 12.40
CA LEU A 68 3.65 -2.12 12.03
C LEU A 68 3.69 -3.51 12.68
N ILE A 69 4.82 -4.19 12.58
CA ILE A 69 5.13 -5.49 13.17
C ILE A 69 6.58 -5.48 13.64
N GLN A 70 6.78 -5.62 14.95
CA GLN A 70 8.07 -5.95 15.54
C GLN A 70 8.14 -7.46 15.77
N GLU A 71 9.25 -8.07 15.37
CA GLU A 71 9.46 -9.51 15.49
C GLU A 71 10.01 -9.88 16.88
N GLU A 72 10.85 -9.03 17.47
CA GLU A 72 11.47 -9.30 18.78
C GLU A 72 11.58 -8.04 19.67
N PRO A 73 10.98 -8.02 20.88
CA PRO A 73 9.89 -8.92 21.28
C PRO A 73 8.69 -8.78 20.33
N PRO A 74 7.92 -9.86 20.08
CA PRO A 74 6.81 -9.82 19.14
C PRO A 74 5.75 -8.76 19.51
N GLN A 75 5.52 -7.81 18.60
CA GLN A 75 4.47 -6.80 18.72
C GLN A 75 3.79 -6.58 17.37
N ASN A 76 2.47 -6.75 17.33
CA ASN A 76 1.66 -6.58 16.12
C ASN A 76 0.33 -5.92 16.49
N HIS A 77 0.34 -4.58 16.56
CA HIS A 77 -0.82 -3.81 17.02
C HIS A 77 -2.05 -3.97 16.11
N TRP A 78 -1.83 -4.23 14.82
CA TRP A 78 -2.89 -4.38 13.82
C TRP A 78 -3.30 -5.84 13.60
N GLY A 79 -2.67 -6.81 14.28
CA GLY A 79 -2.91 -8.23 14.05
C GLY A 79 -2.71 -8.63 12.58
N ILE A 80 -1.77 -7.97 11.88
CA ILE A 80 -1.58 -8.14 10.43
C ILE A 80 -0.88 -9.45 10.11
N SER A 81 -1.36 -10.11 9.06
CA SER A 81 -0.64 -11.15 8.33
C SER A 81 -0.58 -10.83 6.84
N PHE A 82 0.33 -11.47 6.11
CA PHE A 82 0.54 -11.22 4.68
C PHE A 82 0.39 -12.49 3.84
N LEU A 83 -0.08 -12.35 2.60
CA LEU A 83 -0.15 -13.43 1.62
C LEU A 83 0.31 -12.96 0.23
N ARG A 84 1.02 -13.83 -0.47
CA ARG A 84 1.13 -13.79 -1.93
C ARG A 84 0.28 -14.93 -2.48
N MET A 85 -0.77 -14.60 -3.22
CA MET A 85 -1.81 -15.57 -3.55
C MET A 85 -1.40 -16.53 -4.67
N PHE A 86 -1.03 -16.01 -5.84
CA PHE A 86 -0.55 -16.83 -6.97
C PHE A 86 0.85 -16.41 -7.42
N HIS A 87 1.72 -17.38 -7.62
CA HIS A 87 3.06 -17.18 -8.16
C HIS A 87 3.02 -17.20 -9.69
N MET A 88 3.45 -16.11 -10.33
CA MET A 88 3.24 -15.91 -11.78
C MET A 88 3.83 -17.01 -12.69
N ALA A 89 4.97 -17.62 -12.30
CA ALA A 89 5.55 -18.73 -13.04
C ALA A 89 5.04 -20.11 -12.57
N GLY A 90 5.21 -20.43 -11.28
CA GLY A 90 4.80 -21.71 -10.68
C GLY A 90 3.31 -22.05 -10.87
N ASP A 91 2.41 -21.07 -10.79
CA ASP A 91 0.96 -21.29 -10.91
C ASP A 91 0.43 -20.96 -12.31
N SER A 92 1.29 -20.76 -13.31
CA SER A 92 0.90 -20.35 -14.67
C SER A 92 -0.09 -21.31 -15.35
N HIS A 93 -0.09 -22.58 -14.95
CA HIS A 93 -1.03 -23.60 -15.44
C HIS A 93 -2.49 -23.35 -15.02
N LEU A 94 -2.73 -22.55 -13.96
CA LEU A 94 -4.06 -22.15 -13.50
C LEU A 94 -4.61 -20.95 -14.27
N PHE A 95 -3.75 -20.24 -15.02
CA PHE A 95 -4.11 -18.97 -15.64
C PHE A 95 -4.69 -19.18 -17.04
N CYS A 96 -5.93 -18.72 -17.23
CA CYS A 96 -6.62 -18.81 -18.51
C CYS A 96 -6.63 -17.46 -19.22
N THR A 97 -6.40 -17.47 -20.53
CA THR A 97 -6.55 -16.28 -21.39
C THR A 97 -8.01 -16.11 -21.81
N ARG A 98 -8.34 -14.89 -22.23
CA ARG A 98 -9.63 -14.55 -22.83
C ARG A 98 -10.01 -15.51 -23.97
N ASP A 99 -9.16 -15.63 -24.99
CA ASP A 99 -9.45 -16.44 -26.18
C ASP A 99 -9.72 -17.91 -25.83
N LYS A 100 -9.00 -18.45 -24.83
CA LYS A 100 -9.20 -19.83 -24.37
C LYS A 100 -10.57 -20.00 -23.72
N LEU A 101 -11.00 -19.07 -22.89
CA LEU A 101 -12.29 -19.13 -22.21
C LEU A 101 -13.45 -18.91 -23.20
N GLU A 102 -13.33 -17.93 -24.10
CA GLU A 102 -14.33 -17.68 -25.15
C GLU A 102 -14.48 -18.90 -26.09
N ALA A 103 -13.37 -19.53 -26.50
CA ALA A 103 -13.40 -20.75 -27.32
C ALA A 103 -14.05 -21.96 -26.60
N GLN A 104 -14.04 -21.96 -25.26
CA GLN A 104 -14.72 -22.95 -24.43
C GLN A 104 -16.19 -22.61 -24.15
N GLY A 105 -16.71 -21.52 -24.72
CA GLY A 105 -18.10 -21.09 -24.57
C GLY A 105 -18.39 -20.33 -23.28
N TYR A 106 -17.38 -19.82 -22.57
CA TYR A 106 -17.59 -18.88 -21.48
C TYR A 106 -17.93 -17.50 -22.02
N VAL A 107 -18.78 -16.78 -21.29
CA VAL A 107 -19.19 -15.41 -21.63
C VAL A 107 -18.60 -14.44 -20.61
N LEU A 108 -18.02 -13.35 -21.09
CA LEU A 108 -17.52 -12.27 -20.23
C LEU A 108 -18.70 -11.44 -19.69
N GLN A 109 -18.81 -11.32 -18.37
CA GLN A 109 -19.77 -10.50 -17.65
C GLN A 109 -19.01 -9.54 -16.72
N GLY A 110 -19.01 -8.25 -17.03
CA GLY A 110 -18.09 -7.29 -16.42
C GLY A 110 -16.64 -7.67 -16.74
N ASN A 111 -15.87 -8.05 -15.73
CA ASN A 111 -14.53 -8.62 -15.89
C ASN A 111 -14.42 -10.09 -15.46
N HIS A 112 -15.54 -10.80 -15.30
CA HIS A 112 -15.59 -12.23 -14.93
C HIS A 112 -16.02 -13.07 -16.13
N PHE A 113 -15.52 -14.30 -16.24
CA PHE A 113 -16.02 -15.27 -17.22
C PHE A 113 -16.98 -16.25 -16.54
N VAL A 114 -18.12 -16.53 -17.18
CA VAL A 114 -19.18 -17.38 -16.62
C VAL A 114 -19.67 -18.40 -17.65
N ARG A 115 -19.92 -19.64 -17.19
CA ARG A 115 -20.56 -20.72 -17.96
C ARG A 115 -21.31 -21.66 -17.01
N GLY A 116 -22.64 -21.53 -16.94
CA GLY A 116 -23.42 -22.23 -15.92
C GLY A 116 -22.96 -21.79 -14.52
N ASP A 117 -22.58 -22.75 -13.68
CA ASP A 117 -22.07 -22.52 -12.32
C ASP A 117 -20.54 -22.33 -12.27
N GLU A 118 -19.85 -22.40 -13.42
CA GLU A 118 -18.40 -22.21 -13.50
C GLU A 118 -18.05 -20.73 -13.66
N HIS A 119 -17.23 -20.22 -12.74
CA HIS A 119 -16.80 -18.83 -12.71
C HIS A 119 -15.28 -18.71 -12.76
N TYR A 120 -14.81 -17.79 -13.58
CA TYR A 120 -13.41 -17.41 -13.69
C TYR A 120 -13.24 -15.94 -13.28
N LEU A 121 -12.46 -15.73 -12.22
CA LEU A 121 -12.20 -14.43 -11.62
C LEU A 121 -10.97 -13.77 -12.25
N PRO A 122 -10.94 -12.44 -12.37
CA PRO A 122 -9.82 -11.75 -12.97
C PRO A 122 -8.55 -11.88 -12.12
N LEU A 123 -7.40 -12.12 -12.77
CA LEU A 123 -6.09 -12.11 -12.11
C LEU A 123 -5.52 -10.69 -12.11
N TYR A 124 -5.64 -10.01 -10.97
CA TYR A 124 -5.11 -8.66 -10.78
C TYR A 124 -3.60 -8.70 -10.51
N GLU A 125 -2.86 -7.85 -11.23
CA GLU A 125 -1.45 -7.58 -10.99
C GLU A 125 -1.27 -6.21 -10.31
N ALA A 126 -0.15 -6.02 -9.61
CA ALA A 126 0.15 -4.76 -8.91
C ALA A 126 -0.03 -3.48 -9.75
N LYS A 127 0.29 -3.54 -11.04
CA LYS A 127 0.18 -2.41 -11.98
C LYS A 127 -1.27 -2.02 -12.32
N MET A 128 -2.25 -2.85 -11.97
CA MET A 128 -3.67 -2.61 -12.26
C MET A 128 -4.36 -1.73 -11.20
N MET A 129 -3.74 -1.53 -10.05
CA MET A 129 -4.28 -0.71 -8.96
C MET A 129 -3.33 0.44 -8.59
N HIS A 130 -3.84 1.46 -7.93
CA HIS A 130 -3.08 2.57 -7.37
C HIS A 130 -3.71 3.02 -6.04
N GLN A 131 -3.15 4.05 -5.41
CA GLN A 131 -3.70 4.63 -4.18
C GLN A 131 -5.19 4.95 -4.38
N PHE A 132 -6.03 4.35 -3.55
CA PHE A 132 -7.48 4.52 -3.58
C PHE A 132 -8.15 4.22 -4.94
N THR A 133 -7.58 3.35 -5.77
CA THR A 133 -8.28 2.86 -6.97
C THR A 133 -7.81 1.47 -7.34
N HIS A 134 -8.73 0.53 -7.43
CA HIS A 134 -8.46 -0.80 -7.98
C HIS A 134 -8.46 -0.82 -9.52
N ARG A 135 -8.91 0.26 -10.16
CA ARG A 135 -9.08 0.39 -11.61
C ARG A 135 -8.03 1.31 -12.24
N TRP A 136 -6.77 1.21 -11.84
CA TRP A 136 -5.73 2.08 -12.40
C TRP A 136 -5.40 1.75 -13.85
N ALA A 137 -5.32 0.47 -14.18
CA ALA A 137 -4.94 0.02 -15.51
C ALA A 137 -5.76 -1.17 -15.98
N THR A 138 -5.88 -1.30 -17.30
CA THR A 138 -6.68 -2.31 -17.99
C THR A 138 -5.90 -2.86 -19.19
N TYR A 139 -6.10 -4.14 -19.47
CA TYR A 139 -5.52 -4.80 -20.64
C TYR A 139 -6.42 -4.68 -21.87
N GLU A 140 -5.79 -4.43 -23.01
CA GLU A 140 -6.42 -4.52 -24.32
C GLU A 140 -6.40 -5.96 -24.83
N THR A 141 -7.24 -6.26 -25.83
CA THR A 141 -7.31 -7.58 -26.47
C THR A 141 -5.99 -8.01 -27.13
N ASN A 142 -5.14 -7.04 -27.50
CA ASN A 142 -3.80 -7.29 -28.03
C ASN A 142 -2.75 -7.63 -26.93
N GLY A 143 -3.15 -7.68 -25.65
CA GLY A 143 -2.28 -8.00 -24.51
C GLY A 143 -1.44 -6.83 -23.96
N LYS A 144 -1.56 -5.63 -24.54
CA LYS A 144 -0.97 -4.39 -24.01
C LYS A 144 -1.79 -3.90 -22.82
N ILE A 145 -1.09 -3.27 -21.88
CA ILE A 145 -1.72 -2.61 -20.73
C ILE A 145 -1.64 -1.11 -20.91
N ARG A 146 -2.71 -0.42 -20.53
CA ARG A 146 -2.78 1.05 -20.46
C ARG A 146 -3.48 1.47 -19.18
N ASN A 147 -3.30 2.73 -18.80
CA ASN A 147 -4.10 3.32 -17.73
C ASN A 147 -5.56 3.46 -18.18
N MET A 148 -6.49 3.36 -17.23
CA MET A 148 -7.88 3.75 -17.43
C MET A 148 -7.95 5.28 -17.64
N THR A 149 -8.81 5.74 -18.54
CA THR A 149 -9.01 7.18 -18.73
C THR A 149 -9.91 7.77 -17.65
N PRO A 150 -9.86 9.10 -17.41
CA PRO A 150 -10.80 9.75 -16.49
C PRO A 150 -12.28 9.50 -16.84
N GLU A 151 -12.63 9.41 -18.12
CA GLU A 151 -13.99 9.10 -18.59
C GLU A 151 -14.40 7.67 -18.26
N GLU A 152 -13.50 6.70 -18.43
CA GLU A 152 -13.75 5.31 -18.03
C GLU A 152 -13.91 5.21 -16.51
N LEU A 153 -13.10 5.91 -15.73
CA LEU A 153 -13.18 5.90 -14.27
C LEU A 153 -14.49 6.51 -13.74
N ARG A 154 -15.11 7.44 -14.49
CA ARG A 154 -16.43 8.00 -14.15
C ARG A 154 -17.58 7.02 -14.32
N ASP A 155 -17.44 6.01 -15.18
CA ASP A 155 -18.44 4.96 -15.32
C ASP A 155 -18.27 3.93 -14.18
N PRO A 156 -19.27 3.78 -13.28
CA PRO A 156 -19.20 2.83 -12.18
C PRO A 156 -19.25 1.35 -12.64
N ASN A 157 -19.55 1.09 -13.92
CA ASN A 157 -19.57 -0.25 -14.50
C ASN A 157 -18.29 -0.59 -15.28
N ALA A 158 -17.43 0.39 -15.54
CA ALA A 158 -16.18 0.15 -16.25
C ALA A 158 -15.20 -0.56 -15.31
N MET A 159 -14.94 -1.84 -15.55
CA MET A 159 -14.04 -2.64 -14.73
C MET A 159 -12.69 -2.83 -15.42
N SER A 160 -11.61 -2.95 -14.65
CA SER A 160 -10.31 -3.33 -15.20
C SER A 160 -10.35 -4.75 -15.76
N ILE A 161 -9.94 -4.90 -17.01
CA ILE A 161 -9.79 -6.18 -17.69
C ILE A 161 -8.37 -6.70 -17.43
N PRO A 162 -8.21 -7.93 -16.90
CA PRO A 162 -6.90 -8.53 -16.63
C PRO A 162 -6.32 -9.15 -17.90
N ARG A 163 -5.07 -9.60 -17.81
CA ARG A 163 -4.46 -10.47 -18.83
C ARG A 163 -4.95 -11.92 -18.73
N TYR A 164 -5.22 -12.37 -17.50
CA TYR A 164 -5.57 -13.75 -17.20
C TYR A 164 -6.74 -13.83 -16.22
N TRP A 165 -7.38 -14.98 -16.20
CA TRP A 165 -8.41 -15.36 -15.24
C TRP A 165 -8.05 -16.67 -14.54
N VAL A 166 -8.56 -16.85 -13.33
CA VAL A 166 -8.36 -18.04 -12.52
C VAL A 166 -9.71 -18.58 -12.09
N ASP A 167 -9.84 -19.91 -12.01
CA ASP A 167 -11.05 -20.55 -11.52
C ASP A 167 -11.40 -20.06 -10.11
N ALA A 168 -12.67 -19.69 -9.89
CA ALA A 168 -13.14 -19.17 -8.61
C ALA A 168 -12.87 -20.14 -7.44
N ARG A 169 -12.83 -21.46 -7.70
CA ARG A 169 -12.52 -22.48 -6.69
C ARG A 169 -11.08 -22.39 -6.21
N ASP A 170 -10.14 -22.11 -7.10
CA ASP A 170 -8.72 -21.93 -6.75
C ASP A 170 -8.49 -20.65 -5.94
N VAL A 171 -9.27 -19.61 -6.21
CA VAL A 171 -9.26 -18.37 -5.42
C VAL A 171 -9.88 -18.59 -4.05
N GLN A 172 -11.04 -19.25 -3.99
CA GLN A 172 -11.73 -19.58 -2.75
C GLN A 172 -10.87 -20.46 -1.84
N ALA A 173 -10.15 -21.44 -2.38
CA ALA A 173 -9.24 -22.29 -1.60
C ALA A 173 -8.08 -21.52 -0.95
N ARG A 174 -7.72 -20.35 -1.48
CA ARG A 174 -6.64 -19.49 -0.93
C ARG A 174 -7.16 -18.39 0.01
N LEU A 175 -8.48 -18.20 0.07
CA LEU A 175 -9.18 -17.17 0.83
C LEU A 175 -10.32 -17.77 1.65
N ASP A 176 -10.22 -19.04 2.03
CA ASP A 176 -11.25 -19.78 2.77
C ASP A 176 -11.44 -19.22 4.19
N PHE A 177 -10.38 -18.65 4.76
CA PHE A 177 -10.37 -17.96 6.05
C PHE A 177 -10.89 -16.50 5.98
N TRP A 178 -11.24 -16.00 4.79
CA TRP A 178 -11.55 -14.58 4.59
C TRP A 178 -12.98 -14.37 4.08
N ASP A 179 -13.79 -13.76 4.94
CA ASP A 179 -15.24 -13.61 4.74
C ASP A 179 -15.63 -12.31 4.01
N HIS A 180 -14.71 -11.35 3.85
CA HIS A 180 -15.02 -10.09 3.20
C HIS A 180 -14.98 -10.21 1.67
N GLY A 181 -15.91 -9.52 0.99
CA GLY A 181 -15.99 -9.43 -0.48
C GLY A 181 -14.93 -8.56 -1.14
N TRP A 182 -13.91 -8.13 -0.40
CA TRP A 182 -12.82 -7.26 -0.83
C TRP A 182 -11.50 -7.69 -0.18
N LEU A 183 -10.38 -7.19 -0.70
CA LEU A 183 -9.03 -7.47 -0.22
C LEU A 183 -8.27 -6.16 -0.04
N LEU A 184 -7.44 -6.08 0.99
CA LEU A 184 -6.44 -5.02 1.13
C LEU A 184 -5.10 -5.54 0.62
N GLY A 185 -4.40 -4.73 -0.17
CA GLY A 185 -3.05 -5.06 -0.59
C GLY A 185 -2.20 -3.84 -0.90
N PHE A 186 -0.92 -4.09 -1.15
CA PHE A 186 0.04 -3.07 -1.54
C PHE A 186 0.93 -3.51 -2.71
N ARG A 187 1.36 -2.53 -3.49
CA ARG A 187 2.30 -2.73 -4.60
C ARG A 187 3.70 -2.85 -4.05
N SER A 188 4.37 -3.95 -4.38
CA SER A 188 5.77 -4.12 -4.01
C SER A 188 6.72 -3.53 -5.05
N ILE A 189 6.32 -3.28 -6.31
CA ILE A 189 7.18 -2.54 -7.24
C ILE A 189 7.05 -1.06 -6.95
N THR A 190 8.17 -0.45 -6.57
CA THR A 190 8.28 0.98 -6.33
C THR A 190 9.75 1.40 -6.32
N ARG A 191 10.05 2.63 -6.70
CA ARG A 191 11.39 3.23 -6.59
C ARG A 191 11.36 4.40 -5.61
N SER A 192 12.50 4.71 -5.01
CA SER A 192 12.67 5.91 -4.18
C SER A 192 12.56 7.23 -4.97
N THR A 193 12.45 7.17 -6.30
CA THR A 193 12.25 8.32 -7.20
C THR A 193 10.82 8.45 -7.73
N ASP A 194 9.93 7.50 -7.43
CA ASP A 194 8.55 7.53 -7.92
C ASP A 194 7.75 8.57 -7.13
N GLU A 195 6.70 9.18 -7.72
CA GLU A 195 5.86 10.16 -7.02
C GLU A 195 5.25 9.61 -5.71
N ARG A 196 5.08 8.28 -5.62
CA ARG A 196 4.69 7.54 -4.41
C ARG A 196 5.52 6.27 -4.28
N THR A 197 6.08 6.06 -3.10
CA THR A 197 6.77 4.84 -2.70
C THR A 197 5.83 3.79 -2.10
N ALA A 198 4.88 4.21 -1.26
CA ALA A 198 3.90 3.35 -0.63
C ALA A 198 2.55 3.48 -1.37
N ILE A 199 2.06 2.37 -1.92
CA ILE A 199 0.77 2.32 -2.61
C ILE A 199 -0.04 1.16 -2.03
N PHE A 200 -1.00 1.51 -1.19
CA PHE A 200 -1.95 0.58 -0.57
C PHE A 200 -3.35 0.85 -1.12
N GLY A 201 -4.16 -0.20 -1.27
CA GLY A 201 -5.50 -0.05 -1.78
C GLY A 201 -6.37 -1.27 -1.56
N VAL A 202 -7.67 -1.01 -1.59
CA VAL A 202 -8.71 -2.04 -1.54
C VAL A 202 -9.03 -2.45 -2.97
N ILE A 203 -9.18 -3.75 -3.19
CA ILE A 203 -9.55 -4.36 -4.46
C ILE A 203 -10.69 -5.36 -4.23
N PRO A 204 -11.49 -5.70 -5.25
CA PRO A 204 -12.51 -6.73 -5.14
C PRO A 204 -11.91 -8.10 -4.74
N ARG A 205 -12.72 -9.02 -4.22
CA ARG A 205 -12.26 -10.39 -3.89
C ARG A 205 -12.03 -11.21 -5.16
N VAL A 206 -10.83 -11.06 -5.73
CA VAL A 206 -10.42 -11.67 -7.00
C VAL A 206 -9.06 -12.36 -6.89
N ALA A 207 -8.62 -13.03 -7.95
CA ALA A 207 -7.31 -13.65 -7.99
C ALA A 207 -6.20 -12.60 -8.02
N ILE A 208 -5.14 -12.78 -7.22
CA ILE A 208 -4.02 -11.83 -7.13
C ILE A 208 -2.72 -12.47 -7.55
N GLY A 209 -2.02 -11.82 -8.48
CA GLY A 209 -0.73 -12.27 -8.99
C GLY A 209 0.33 -11.17 -9.00
N GLY A 210 1.56 -11.59 -9.24
CA GLY A 210 2.68 -10.68 -9.47
C GLY A 210 3.19 -10.04 -8.19
N LYS A 211 3.45 -8.74 -8.24
CA LYS A 211 4.13 -7.97 -7.19
C LYS A 211 3.14 -7.26 -6.25
N LEU A 212 1.97 -7.86 -6.03
CA LEU A 212 0.95 -7.38 -5.10
C LEU A 212 0.93 -8.30 -3.89
N HIS A 213 1.07 -7.73 -2.69
CA HIS A 213 0.98 -8.47 -1.44
C HIS A 213 -0.33 -8.12 -0.75
N LEU A 214 -1.02 -9.15 -0.25
CA LEU A 214 -2.24 -8.97 0.52
C LEU A 214 -1.92 -8.76 2.00
N VAL A 215 -2.76 -7.96 2.64
CA VAL A 215 -2.70 -7.60 4.06
C VAL A 215 -4.03 -8.03 4.68
N PHE A 216 -3.97 -8.88 5.70
CA PHE A 216 -5.15 -9.33 6.42
C PHE A 216 -5.11 -8.87 7.86
N THR A 217 -6.27 -8.55 8.40
CA THR A 217 -6.45 -8.17 9.80
C THR A 217 -7.88 -8.49 10.23
N ALA A 218 -8.08 -8.81 11.51
CA ALA A 218 -9.40 -9.05 12.09
C ALA A 218 -10.09 -7.76 12.57
N PHE A 219 -9.48 -6.58 12.36
CA PHE A 219 -10.10 -5.30 12.72
C PHE A 219 -11.28 -4.97 11.80
N LYS A 220 -12.25 -4.24 12.35
CA LYS A 220 -13.44 -3.80 11.62
C LYS A 220 -13.07 -2.94 10.40
N PRO A 221 -13.85 -2.98 9.30
CA PRO A 221 -13.60 -2.21 8.07
C PRO A 221 -13.35 -0.71 8.29
N GLN A 222 -14.00 -0.09 9.28
CA GLN A 222 -13.80 1.31 9.65
C GLN A 222 -12.37 1.57 10.11
N LEU A 223 -11.79 0.67 10.91
CA LEU A 223 -10.39 0.76 11.32
C LEU A 223 -9.45 0.45 10.17
N VAL A 224 -9.77 -0.53 9.32
CA VAL A 224 -8.98 -0.83 8.10
C VAL A 224 -8.90 0.40 7.19
N SER A 225 -9.98 1.19 7.09
CA SER A 225 -9.97 2.46 6.34
C SER A 225 -8.91 3.44 6.86
N THR A 226 -8.71 3.49 8.18
CA THR A 226 -7.65 4.32 8.77
C THR A 226 -6.24 3.78 8.51
N LEU A 227 -6.07 2.46 8.41
CA LEU A 227 -4.80 1.87 7.97
C LEU A 227 -4.50 2.24 6.52
N ILE A 228 -5.50 2.18 5.64
CA ILE A 228 -5.37 2.57 4.22
C ILE A 228 -5.01 4.05 4.10
N ALA A 229 -5.69 4.92 4.84
CA ALA A 229 -5.40 6.35 4.81
C ALA A 229 -4.00 6.66 5.35
N ASN A 230 -3.58 6.02 6.45
CA ASN A 230 -2.23 6.14 6.99
C ASN A 230 -1.17 5.72 5.96
N ALA A 231 -1.32 4.53 5.39
CA ALA A 231 -0.34 3.94 4.48
C ALA A 231 -0.21 4.67 3.13
N ASN A 232 -1.16 5.57 2.81
CA ASN A 232 -1.12 6.41 1.62
C ASN A 232 -0.85 7.90 1.93
N ALA A 233 -0.64 8.26 3.21
CA ALA A 233 -0.34 9.63 3.60
C ALA A 233 1.09 10.03 3.19
N LEU A 234 1.28 11.31 2.85
CA LEU A 234 2.58 11.86 2.45
C LEU A 234 3.68 11.62 3.49
N ILE A 235 3.38 11.78 4.77
CA ILE A 235 4.33 11.53 5.85
C ILE A 235 4.78 10.05 5.91
N PHE A 236 3.86 9.12 5.65
CA PHE A 236 4.18 7.70 5.60
C PHE A 236 5.03 7.36 4.37
N ASP A 237 4.69 7.95 3.21
CA ASP A 237 5.44 7.79 1.97
C ASP A 237 6.88 8.30 2.12
N HIS A 238 7.03 9.49 2.71
CA HIS A 238 8.31 10.13 2.98
C HIS A 238 9.24 9.24 3.81
N ILE A 239 8.72 8.57 4.85
CA ILE A 239 9.49 7.62 5.67
C ILE A 239 9.82 6.36 4.86
N THR A 240 8.83 5.83 4.12
CA THR A 240 8.99 4.61 3.33
C THR A 240 10.11 4.75 2.29
N ARG A 241 10.14 5.88 1.59
CA ARG A 241 11.14 6.24 0.58
C ARG A 241 12.58 6.09 1.06
N GLN A 242 12.83 6.43 2.33
CA GLN A 242 14.17 6.39 2.94
C GLN A 242 14.65 4.96 3.23
N LYS A 243 13.72 4.01 3.32
CA LYS A 243 14.04 2.61 3.64
C LYS A 243 14.11 1.73 2.40
N VAL A 244 13.58 2.20 1.27
CA VAL A 244 13.62 1.48 0.00
C VAL A 244 14.92 1.81 -0.73
N GLY A 245 15.90 0.90 -0.65
CA GLY A 245 17.18 1.02 -1.35
C GLY A 245 17.16 0.54 -2.81
N GLY A 246 16.05 -0.06 -3.28
CA GLY A 246 15.94 -0.67 -4.60
C GLY A 246 14.60 -0.39 -5.28
N THR A 247 14.15 -1.33 -6.12
CA THR A 247 12.87 -1.22 -6.84
C THR A 247 11.74 -2.04 -6.21
N ASN A 248 11.93 -2.53 -4.97
CA ASN A 248 10.95 -3.34 -4.27
C ASN A 248 10.69 -2.83 -2.84
N LEU A 249 9.43 -2.71 -2.48
CA LEU A 249 8.96 -2.58 -1.11
C LEU A 249 8.74 -3.98 -0.54
N ASP A 250 9.79 -4.55 0.02
CA ASP A 250 9.79 -5.90 0.58
C ASP A 250 9.15 -5.95 1.97
N LEU A 251 8.65 -7.13 2.36
CA LEU A 251 7.93 -7.30 3.63
C LEU A 251 8.76 -6.92 4.87
N TYR A 252 10.07 -7.14 4.87
CA TYR A 252 10.91 -6.74 6.00
C TYR A 252 10.94 -5.22 6.19
N ILE A 253 10.80 -4.44 5.11
CA ILE A 253 10.66 -2.99 5.16
C ILE A 253 9.28 -2.66 5.73
N VAL A 254 8.22 -3.19 5.12
CA VAL A 254 6.81 -2.90 5.48
C VAL A 254 6.54 -3.17 6.95
N LYS A 255 7.02 -4.30 7.49
CA LYS A 255 6.88 -4.66 8.90
C LYS A 255 7.44 -3.59 9.84
N GLN A 256 8.54 -2.94 9.46
CA GLN A 256 9.22 -1.97 10.34
C GLN A 256 8.96 -0.50 9.98
N LEU A 257 7.88 -0.21 9.24
CA LEU A 257 7.39 1.16 9.01
C LEU A 257 6.53 1.63 10.19
N PRO A 258 6.60 2.92 10.58
CA PRO A 258 5.86 3.42 11.71
C PRO A 258 4.40 3.67 11.31
N VAL A 259 3.47 2.94 11.93
CA VAL A 259 2.03 3.03 11.63
C VAL A 259 1.28 3.39 12.91
N ILE A 260 0.40 4.39 12.83
CA ILE A 260 -0.42 4.81 13.97
C ILE A 260 -1.27 3.62 14.44
N PRO A 261 -1.19 3.23 15.73
CA PRO A 261 -1.83 2.02 16.22
C PRO A 261 -3.35 2.20 16.33
N PRO A 262 -4.14 1.10 16.21
CA PRO A 262 -5.59 1.17 16.08
C PRO A 262 -6.28 1.85 17.27
N HIS A 263 -5.73 1.73 18.48
CA HIS A 263 -6.29 2.37 19.68
C HIS A 263 -6.21 3.91 19.68
N THR A 264 -5.46 4.50 18.75
CA THR A 264 -5.37 5.98 18.58
C THR A 264 -6.62 6.54 17.93
N TYR A 265 -7.30 5.75 17.10
CA TYR A 265 -8.42 6.22 16.30
C TYR A 265 -9.70 6.28 17.14
N THR A 266 -10.00 7.48 17.63
CA THR A 266 -11.26 7.80 18.31
C THR A 266 -12.43 7.81 17.32
N GLN A 267 -13.66 7.80 17.84
CA GLN A 267 -14.85 7.89 16.99
C GLN A 267 -14.82 9.14 16.09
N ALA A 268 -14.40 10.30 16.61
CA ALA A 268 -14.28 11.52 15.82
C ALA A 268 -13.28 11.41 14.65
N LEU A 269 -12.20 10.64 14.84
CA LEU A 269 -11.25 10.35 13.75
C LEU A 269 -11.86 9.39 12.73
N LEU A 270 -12.61 8.37 13.18
CA LEU A 270 -13.32 7.47 12.28
C LEU A 270 -14.36 8.23 11.44
N ASP A 271 -15.15 9.09 12.07
CA ASP A 271 -16.17 9.92 11.41
C ASP A 271 -15.56 10.87 10.38
N PHE A 272 -14.30 11.27 10.58
CA PHE A 272 -13.55 12.06 9.60
C PHE A 272 -12.95 11.20 8.47
N ILE A 273 -12.27 10.11 8.81
CA ILE A 273 -11.45 9.34 7.87
C ILE A 273 -12.31 8.42 7.00
N VAL A 274 -13.27 7.71 7.59
CA VAL A 274 -14.02 6.65 6.90
C VAL A 274 -14.79 7.17 5.68
N PRO A 275 -15.58 8.27 5.77
CA PRO A 275 -16.30 8.77 4.61
C PRO A 275 -15.38 9.20 3.46
N ARG A 276 -14.19 9.72 3.80
CA ARG A 276 -13.17 10.17 2.85
C ARG A 276 -12.51 9.00 2.12
N VAL A 277 -12.15 7.96 2.86
CA VAL A 277 -11.59 6.73 2.27
C VAL A 277 -12.63 6.01 1.42
N LEU A 278 -13.88 5.96 1.89
CA LEU A 278 -15.00 5.41 1.14
C LEU A 278 -15.19 6.15 -0.20
N GLU A 279 -15.29 7.49 -0.17
CA GLU A 279 -15.44 8.32 -1.39
C GLU A 279 -14.26 8.16 -2.35
N LEU A 280 -13.03 8.05 -1.81
CA LEU A 280 -11.86 7.82 -2.63
C LEU A 280 -11.82 6.42 -3.25
N THR A 281 -12.34 5.38 -2.58
CA THR A 281 -12.18 3.98 -3.01
C THR A 281 -13.38 3.46 -3.81
N TYR A 282 -14.60 3.69 -3.33
CA TYR A 282 -15.82 3.12 -3.89
C TYR A 282 -16.33 3.92 -5.09
N THR A 283 -15.69 3.71 -6.24
CA THR A 283 -16.03 4.38 -7.52
C THR A 283 -16.60 3.43 -8.57
N ALA A 284 -16.73 2.14 -8.25
CA ALA A 284 -17.34 1.13 -9.12
C ALA A 284 -18.03 0.03 -8.31
N TRP A 285 -19.00 -0.63 -8.95
CA TRP A 285 -19.89 -1.61 -8.33
C TRP A 285 -19.18 -2.85 -7.79
N ASP A 286 -18.04 -3.23 -8.35
CA ASP A 286 -17.23 -4.36 -7.90
C ASP A 286 -16.58 -4.14 -6.52
N LEU A 287 -16.60 -2.91 -5.99
CA LEU A 287 -16.25 -2.60 -4.58
C LEU A 287 -17.46 -2.38 -3.67
N GLN A 288 -18.69 -2.65 -4.11
CA GLN A 288 -19.88 -2.56 -3.26
C GLN A 288 -19.74 -3.33 -1.93
N PRO A 289 -19.13 -4.54 -1.88
CA PRO A 289 -18.96 -5.23 -0.61
C PRO A 289 -18.16 -4.43 0.43
N PHE A 290 -17.16 -3.63 -0.01
CA PHE A 290 -16.41 -2.77 0.91
C PHE A 290 -17.26 -1.61 1.44
N ALA A 291 -18.10 -1.02 0.58
CA ALA A 291 -19.00 0.06 0.97
C ALA A 291 -20.06 -0.42 1.98
N GLN A 292 -20.66 -1.58 1.74
CA GLN A 292 -21.64 -2.20 2.63
C GLN A 292 -21.04 -2.52 4.01
N ASP A 293 -19.81 -3.04 4.03
CA ASP A 293 -19.05 -3.30 5.26
C ASP A 293 -18.74 -2.02 6.06
N LEU A 294 -18.76 -0.86 5.41
CA LEU A 294 -18.65 0.46 6.03
C LEU A 294 -20.02 1.08 6.39
N GLY A 295 -21.12 0.41 6.07
CA GLY A 295 -22.49 0.88 6.31
C GLY A 295 -23.00 1.86 5.25
N TYR A 296 -22.50 1.76 4.01
CA TYR A 296 -22.94 2.59 2.88
C TYR A 296 -23.59 1.72 1.79
N ASP A 297 -24.87 1.96 1.53
CA ASP A 297 -25.71 1.20 0.61
C ASP A 297 -26.09 1.97 -0.67
N GLU A 298 -25.59 3.19 -0.82
CA GLU A 298 -25.86 4.07 -1.97
C GLU A 298 -24.94 3.74 -3.17
N PRO A 299 -25.21 4.29 -4.37
CA PRO A 299 -24.37 4.07 -5.54
C PRO A 299 -22.90 4.52 -5.38
N PRO A 300 -21.96 3.98 -6.19
CA PRO A 300 -20.57 4.41 -6.19
C PRO A 300 -20.40 5.90 -6.45
N PHE A 301 -19.37 6.49 -5.85
CA PHE A 301 -19.01 7.87 -6.06
C PHE A 301 -18.46 8.08 -7.48
N VAL A 302 -18.83 9.19 -8.11
CA VAL A 302 -18.32 9.57 -9.43
C VAL A 302 -16.85 9.98 -9.31
N TRP A 303 -16.01 9.51 -10.24
CA TRP A 303 -14.61 9.90 -10.29
C TRP A 303 -14.44 11.39 -10.64
N ASP A 304 -13.96 12.16 -9.67
CA ASP A 304 -13.64 13.58 -9.82
C ASP A 304 -12.22 13.87 -9.27
N GLU A 305 -11.28 14.21 -10.14
CA GLU A 305 -9.88 14.45 -9.76
C GLU A 305 -9.71 15.59 -8.76
N GLY A 306 -10.49 16.67 -8.89
CA GLY A 306 -10.40 17.84 -8.01
C GLY A 306 -10.86 17.50 -6.60
N ARG A 307 -12.00 16.82 -6.48
CA ARG A 307 -12.54 16.34 -5.20
C ARG A 307 -11.61 15.31 -4.57
N ARG A 308 -11.09 14.37 -5.35
CA ARG A 308 -10.13 13.36 -4.87
C ARG A 308 -8.83 13.98 -4.38
N LEU A 309 -8.32 15.01 -5.06
CA LEU A 309 -7.15 15.76 -4.60
C LEU A 309 -7.45 16.44 -3.26
N GLN A 310 -8.59 17.14 -3.15
CA GLN A 310 -8.99 17.79 -1.90
C GLN A 310 -9.04 16.80 -0.73
N ILE A 311 -9.70 15.64 -0.91
CA ILE A 311 -9.81 14.63 0.14
C ILE A 311 -8.43 14.10 0.55
N ARG A 312 -7.54 13.84 -0.42
CA ARG A 312 -6.17 13.41 -0.11
C ARG A 312 -5.42 14.48 0.70
N CYS A 313 -5.53 15.75 0.33
CA CYS A 313 -4.94 16.85 1.11
C CYS A 313 -5.51 16.94 2.53
N GLU A 314 -6.82 16.73 2.71
CA GLU A 314 -7.45 16.69 4.04
C GLU A 314 -6.93 15.53 4.89
N LEU A 315 -6.77 14.34 4.30
CA LEU A 315 -6.17 13.18 4.97
C LEU A 315 -4.69 13.41 5.29
N ASP A 316 -3.91 13.94 4.35
CA ASP A 316 -2.49 14.25 4.55
C ASP A 316 -2.31 15.26 5.70
N ALA A 317 -3.10 16.33 5.72
CA ALA A 317 -3.11 17.30 6.81
C ALA A 317 -3.40 16.65 8.17
N LEU A 318 -4.41 15.77 8.23
CA LEU A 318 -4.71 15.01 9.45
C LEU A 318 -3.52 14.14 9.87
N TYR A 319 -2.90 13.42 8.94
CA TYR A 319 -1.78 12.54 9.28
C TYR A 319 -0.53 13.31 9.69
N PHE A 320 -0.26 14.51 9.16
CA PHE A 320 0.78 15.37 9.72
C PHE A 320 0.54 15.67 11.20
N HIS A 321 -0.71 15.91 11.61
CA HIS A 321 -1.04 16.09 13.03
C HIS A 321 -0.91 14.79 13.84
N LEU A 322 -1.40 13.65 13.33
CA LEU A 322 -1.31 12.36 14.04
C LEU A 322 0.14 11.89 14.24
N TYR A 323 1.01 12.17 13.27
CA TYR A 323 2.46 11.94 13.38
C TYR A 323 3.20 13.03 14.15
N GLN A 324 2.50 14.07 14.63
CA GLN A 324 3.04 15.20 15.38
C GLN A 324 4.16 15.95 14.64
N ILE A 325 3.95 16.15 13.34
CA ILE A 325 4.87 16.90 12.48
C ILE A 325 4.70 18.39 12.75
N LYS A 326 5.82 19.09 12.99
CA LYS A 326 5.82 20.53 13.17
C LYS A 326 5.53 21.22 11.84
N ARG A 327 4.86 22.38 11.89
CA ARG A 327 4.51 23.16 10.69
C ARG A 327 5.73 23.43 9.79
N GLU A 328 6.88 23.75 10.37
CA GLU A 328 8.13 24.02 9.66
C GLU A 328 8.69 22.81 8.90
N ASP A 329 8.35 21.59 9.34
CA ASP A 329 8.79 20.34 8.72
C ASP A 329 7.80 19.85 7.66
N VAL A 330 6.55 20.33 7.66
CA VAL A 330 5.54 19.93 6.66
C VAL A 330 5.97 20.33 5.26
N ASP A 331 6.37 21.59 5.07
CA ASP A 331 6.82 22.08 3.76
C ASP A 331 8.03 21.26 3.28
N TYR A 332 8.92 20.90 4.20
CA TYR A 332 10.10 20.08 3.94
C TYR A 332 9.79 18.63 3.54
N ILE A 333 8.69 18.06 4.03
CA ILE A 333 8.24 16.70 3.69
C ILE A 333 7.52 16.69 2.33
N MET A 334 6.90 17.81 1.95
CA MET A 334 6.14 17.96 0.72
C MET A 334 7.01 18.32 -0.49
N GLU A 335 8.18 18.89 -0.27
CA GLU A 335 9.25 19.05 -1.27
C GLU A 335 9.89 17.70 -1.64
#